data_AF-X6Q386-F1
#
_entry.id   AF-X6Q386-F1
#
_cell.length_a   1.000
_cell.length_b   1.000
_cell.length_c   1.000
_cell.angle_alpha   90.00
_cell.angle_beta   90.00
_cell.angle_gamma   90.00
#
_symmetry.space_group_name_H-M   'P 1'
#
loop_
_entity.id
_entity.type
_entity.pdbx_description
1 polymer ?
#
loop_
_entity_poly.entity_id
_entity_poly.type
_entity_poly.pdbx_seq_one_letter_code
_entity_poly.pdbx_strand_id
1 'polypeptide(L)'
;MRFAYKYQYFHICRTRWHNFFVYLFAKYAAQLKLIPTVTFDTPDEDLTEKENAMRHGCLVAEGWFARWYDLFLQYKPDILSLFAFDSHIENKVTSLLEASSKEGIIRLGVHIRRGDYATWNDGRFLYDDKQMINIIRQFILLHPNKRVVIYICGNDPKLNKQAYSEAFGQENVVFPQGNPGEDLCLLSHCDYLIGPPSTFTLVASMYRNTPLYWIKDINKPLQEDCFDYFDNLFRNII
;
A
#
# COMPACT_ATOMS: atom_id res chain seq x y z
N MET A 1 13.07 -8.68 -11.78
CA MET A 1 11.77 -7.96 -11.70
C MET A 1 11.96 -6.48 -11.99
N ARG A 2 11.08 -5.85 -12.79
CA ARG A 2 11.16 -4.40 -13.09
C ARG A 2 11.10 -3.53 -11.83
N PHE A 3 10.32 -3.98 -10.86
CA PHE A 3 10.15 -3.35 -9.57
C PHE A 3 11.49 -3.06 -8.87
N ALA A 4 12.35 -4.07 -8.76
CA ALA A 4 13.50 -4.01 -7.85
C ALA A 4 14.58 -3.00 -8.25
N TYR A 5 14.77 -2.75 -9.55
CA TYR A 5 15.72 -1.73 -9.99
C TYR A 5 15.09 -0.32 -10.07
N LYS A 6 13.76 -0.23 -10.21
CA LYS A 6 13.06 1.06 -10.36
C LYS A 6 12.70 1.69 -9.01
N TYR A 7 12.32 0.87 -8.04
CA TYR A 7 11.88 1.28 -6.70
C TYR A 7 12.88 0.76 -5.67
N GLN A 8 14.05 1.40 -5.60
CA GLN A 8 15.16 1.00 -4.73
C GLN A 8 14.94 1.44 -3.27
N TYR A 9 13.85 0.96 -2.68
CA TYR A 9 13.41 1.33 -1.33
C TYR A 9 13.47 0.17 -0.33
N PHE A 10 13.71 -1.06 -0.81
CA PHE A 10 13.50 -2.29 -0.06
C PHE A 10 14.73 -3.19 -0.10
N HIS A 11 14.87 -4.05 0.92
CA HIS A 11 15.97 -4.99 1.06
C HIS A 11 16.15 -5.89 -0.18
N ILE A 12 15.06 -6.39 -0.76
CA ILE A 12 15.10 -7.24 -1.97
C ILE A 12 15.86 -6.59 -3.12
N CYS A 13 15.81 -5.26 -3.25
CA CYS A 13 16.50 -4.48 -4.29
C CYS A 13 18.03 -4.49 -4.13
N ARG A 14 18.54 -4.90 -2.96
CA ARG A 14 19.98 -5.02 -2.64
C ARG A 14 20.51 -6.44 -2.82
N THR A 15 19.64 -7.41 -3.11
CA THR A 15 20.05 -8.80 -3.29
C THR A 15 20.59 -9.05 -4.70
N ARG A 16 21.46 -10.07 -4.83
CA ARG A 16 22.29 -10.30 -6.03
C ARG A 16 21.52 -10.38 -7.36
N TRP A 17 20.30 -10.91 -7.35
CA TRP A 17 19.51 -11.17 -8.55
C TRP A 17 18.52 -10.06 -8.93
N HIS A 18 18.49 -8.96 -8.17
CA HIS A 18 17.43 -7.96 -8.24
C HIS A 18 17.92 -6.62 -8.79
N ASN A 19 18.76 -6.68 -9.83
CA ASN A 19 19.35 -5.50 -10.48
C ASN A 19 18.86 -5.35 -11.94
N PHE A 20 19.22 -4.21 -12.54
CA PHE A 20 18.81 -3.85 -13.91
C PHE A 20 19.27 -4.87 -14.96
N PHE A 21 20.50 -5.37 -14.86
CA PHE A 21 21.06 -6.33 -15.83
C PHE A 21 20.35 -7.68 -15.79
N VAL A 22 20.03 -8.18 -14.59
CA VAL A 22 19.26 -9.43 -14.45
C VAL A 22 17.85 -9.27 -15.01
N TYR A 23 17.20 -8.12 -14.79
CA TYR A 23 15.92 -7.83 -15.43
C TYR A 23 16.03 -7.81 -16.95
N LEU A 24 17.04 -7.15 -17.50
CA LEU A 24 17.24 -7.04 -18.94
C LEU A 24 17.47 -8.42 -19.57
N PHE A 25 18.35 -9.22 -18.97
CA PHE A 25 18.62 -10.59 -19.35
C PHE A 25 17.33 -11.43 -19.35
N ALA A 26 16.61 -11.45 -18.23
CA ALA A 26 15.38 -12.24 -18.12
C ALA A 26 14.32 -11.82 -19.14
N LYS A 27 14.14 -10.51 -19.37
CA LYS A 27 13.17 -9.98 -20.33
C LYS A 27 13.48 -10.42 -21.76
N TYR A 28 14.72 -10.27 -22.21
CA TYR A 28 15.09 -10.65 -23.58
C TYR A 28 15.21 -12.16 -23.75
N ALA A 29 15.70 -12.88 -22.74
CA ALA A 29 15.72 -14.35 -22.77
C ALA A 29 14.31 -14.94 -22.89
N ALA A 30 13.31 -14.37 -22.19
CA ALA A 30 11.91 -14.75 -22.36
C ALA A 30 11.37 -14.40 -23.76
N GLN A 31 11.66 -13.20 -24.28
CA GLN A 31 11.23 -12.81 -25.64
C GLN A 31 11.83 -13.70 -26.73
N LEU A 32 13.08 -14.15 -26.54
CA LEU A 32 13.79 -15.07 -27.44
C LEU A 32 13.46 -16.55 -27.16
N LYS A 33 12.55 -16.85 -26.22
CA LYS A 33 12.17 -18.22 -25.80
C LYS A 33 13.34 -19.07 -25.31
N LEU A 34 14.38 -18.44 -24.76
CA LEU A 34 15.54 -19.12 -24.16
C LEU A 34 15.28 -19.57 -22.72
N ILE A 35 14.28 -18.98 -22.06
CA ILE A 35 13.82 -19.33 -20.72
C ILE A 35 12.30 -19.57 -20.79
N PRO A 36 11.77 -20.62 -20.13
CA PRO A 36 10.33 -20.85 -20.08
C PRO A 36 9.58 -19.66 -19.46
N THR A 37 8.42 -19.34 -20.02
CA THR A 37 7.51 -18.33 -19.47
C THR A 37 6.19 -19.00 -19.08
N VAL A 38 5.72 -18.70 -17.88
CA VAL A 38 4.44 -19.13 -17.34
C VAL A 38 3.56 -17.89 -17.15
N THR A 39 2.40 -17.88 -17.81
CA THR A 39 1.50 -16.72 -17.86
C THR A 39 0.23 -16.99 -17.06
N PHE A 40 -0.23 -16.04 -16.25
CA PHE A 40 -1.41 -16.13 -15.38
C PHE A 40 -2.44 -15.05 -15.77
N ASP A 41 -3.00 -15.15 -16.97
CA ASP A 41 -3.94 -14.16 -17.52
C ASP A 41 -5.40 -14.62 -17.51
N THR A 42 -5.67 -15.86 -17.11
CA THR A 42 -7.01 -16.43 -17.03
C THR A 42 -7.43 -16.57 -15.56
N PRO A 43 -8.59 -16.01 -15.16
CA PRO A 43 -9.12 -16.25 -13.83
C PRO A 43 -9.56 -17.72 -13.68
N ASP A 44 -9.42 -18.26 -12.47
CA ASP A 44 -9.90 -19.60 -12.08
C ASP A 44 -9.38 -20.78 -12.94
N GLU A 45 -8.23 -20.61 -13.57
CA GLU A 45 -7.57 -21.67 -14.33
C GLU A 45 -6.92 -22.72 -13.40
N ASP A 46 -6.81 -23.97 -13.87
CA ASP A 46 -6.02 -24.99 -13.17
C ASP A 46 -4.52 -24.63 -13.24
N LEU A 47 -3.93 -24.38 -12.07
CA LEU A 47 -2.54 -23.95 -11.93
C LEU A 47 -1.56 -25.12 -11.79
N THR A 48 -2.02 -26.38 -11.75
CA THR A 48 -1.19 -27.55 -11.41
C THR A 48 0.05 -27.67 -12.29
N GLU A 49 -0.08 -27.56 -13.61
CA GLU A 49 1.06 -27.65 -14.53
C GLU A 49 2.02 -26.47 -14.36
N LYS A 50 1.48 -25.26 -14.13
CA LYS A 50 2.24 -24.03 -13.93
C LYS A 50 3.05 -24.09 -12.64
N GLU A 51 2.46 -24.59 -11.57
CA GLU A 51 3.12 -24.86 -10.29
C GLU A 51 4.23 -25.89 -10.42
N ASN A 52 3.98 -26.98 -11.14
CA ASN A 52 4.99 -27.99 -11.41
C ASN A 52 6.18 -27.42 -12.20
N ALA A 53 5.93 -26.57 -13.19
CA ALA A 53 6.98 -25.88 -13.92
C ALA A 53 7.83 -24.96 -13.01
N MET A 54 7.18 -24.20 -12.11
CA MET A 54 7.85 -23.31 -11.16
C MET A 54 8.76 -24.04 -10.15
N ARG A 55 8.54 -25.33 -9.90
CA ARG A 55 9.36 -26.13 -8.98
C ARG A 55 10.71 -26.58 -9.55
N HIS A 56 10.87 -26.60 -10.88
CA HIS A 56 11.94 -27.36 -11.54
C HIS A 56 12.95 -26.55 -12.36
N GLY A 57 13.05 -25.22 -12.17
CA GLY A 57 14.10 -24.47 -12.86
C GLY A 57 14.02 -22.95 -12.81
N CYS A 58 14.78 -22.33 -13.71
CA CYS A 58 14.74 -20.89 -13.97
C CYS A 58 13.62 -20.60 -14.99
N LEU A 59 12.66 -19.76 -14.62
CA LEU A 59 11.56 -19.36 -15.50
C LEU A 59 11.15 -17.90 -15.28
N VAL A 60 10.32 -17.39 -16.16
CA VAL A 60 9.63 -16.11 -16.00
C VAL A 60 8.16 -16.35 -15.71
N ALA A 61 7.66 -15.79 -14.62
CA ALA A 61 6.24 -15.75 -14.30
C ALA A 61 5.68 -14.35 -14.66
N GLU A 62 4.54 -14.30 -15.34
CA GLU A 62 3.85 -13.06 -15.72
C GLU A 62 2.33 -13.21 -15.65
N GLY A 63 1.60 -12.09 -15.62
CA GLY A 63 0.13 -12.08 -15.60
C GLY A 63 -0.46 -11.55 -14.29
N TRP A 64 -1.80 -11.42 -14.28
CA TRP A 64 -2.57 -10.74 -13.21
C TRP A 64 -3.20 -11.69 -12.17
N PHE A 65 -3.33 -12.97 -12.50
CA PHE A 65 -4.05 -13.97 -11.71
C PHE A 65 -3.14 -14.94 -10.96
N ALA A 66 -1.84 -14.63 -10.84
CA ALA A 66 -0.90 -15.34 -9.98
C ALA A 66 -1.22 -15.09 -8.50
N ARG A 67 -2.19 -15.83 -7.94
CA ARG A 67 -2.75 -15.58 -6.60
C ARG A 67 -2.83 -16.86 -5.77
N TRP A 68 -2.02 -16.95 -4.73
CA TRP A 68 -2.08 -18.02 -3.74
C TRP A 68 -2.24 -17.41 -2.34
N TYR A 69 -3.48 -17.12 -1.94
CA TYR A 69 -3.75 -16.41 -0.68
C TYR A 69 -3.18 -17.11 0.54
N ASP A 70 -3.37 -18.43 0.66
CA ASP A 70 -2.89 -19.20 1.80
C ASP A 70 -1.36 -19.29 1.85
N LEU A 71 -0.71 -19.56 0.72
CA LEU A 71 0.75 -19.59 0.63
C LEU A 71 1.36 -18.22 0.91
N PHE A 72 0.78 -17.15 0.37
CA PHE A 72 1.24 -15.79 0.65
C PHE A 72 1.19 -15.50 2.15
N LEU A 73 0.08 -15.83 2.82
CA LEU A 73 -0.08 -15.59 4.24
C LEU A 73 0.84 -16.48 5.09
N GLN A 74 1.07 -17.73 4.67
CA GLN A 74 2.06 -18.63 5.28
C GLN A 74 3.47 -18.03 5.25
N TYR A 75 3.89 -17.45 4.12
CA TYR A 75 5.21 -16.86 3.92
C TYR A 75 5.26 -15.34 4.16
N LYS A 76 4.20 -14.75 4.72
CA LYS A 76 4.09 -13.31 4.99
C LYS A 76 5.29 -12.75 5.78
N PRO A 77 5.82 -13.41 6.83
CA PRO A 77 7.00 -12.92 7.55
C PRO A 77 8.26 -12.83 6.66
N ASP A 78 8.49 -13.83 5.80
CA ASP A 78 9.63 -13.84 4.88
C ASP A 78 9.48 -12.77 3.79
N ILE A 79 8.26 -12.59 3.29
CA ILE A 79 7.92 -11.51 2.36
C ILE A 79 8.20 -10.15 3.02
N LEU A 80 7.75 -9.94 4.25
CA LEU A 80 8.04 -8.69 4.99
C LEU A 80 9.54 -8.48 5.21
N SER A 81 10.32 -9.54 5.44
CA SER A 81 11.78 -9.44 5.53
C SER A 81 12.42 -9.03 4.20
N LEU A 82 11.98 -9.63 3.08
CA LEU A 82 12.45 -9.25 1.74
C LEU A 82 12.06 -7.82 1.38
N PHE A 83 10.87 -7.39 1.78
CA PHE A 83 10.35 -6.06 1.52
C PHE A 83 10.57 -5.10 2.71
N ALA A 84 11.50 -5.40 3.61
CA ALA A 84 11.86 -4.45 4.66
C ALA A 84 12.40 -3.17 4.02
N PHE A 85 11.96 -2.02 4.52
CA PHE A 85 12.41 -0.70 4.04
C PHE A 85 13.91 -0.51 4.31
N ASP A 86 14.59 0.17 3.39
CA ASP A 86 15.98 0.56 3.59
C ASP A 86 16.11 1.51 4.80
N SER A 87 17.21 1.38 5.55
CA SER A 87 17.41 2.11 6.82
C SER A 87 17.28 3.63 6.71
N HIS A 88 17.71 4.24 5.59
CA HIS A 88 17.57 5.67 5.37
C HIS A 88 16.10 6.14 5.26
N ILE A 89 15.21 5.30 4.71
CA ILE A 89 13.76 5.58 4.63
C ILE A 89 13.14 5.43 6.01
N GLU A 90 13.46 4.34 6.71
CA GLU A 90 13.01 4.10 8.09
C GLU A 90 13.41 5.23 9.04
N ASN A 91 14.68 5.66 8.99
CA ASN A 91 15.17 6.74 9.83
C ASN A 91 14.44 8.06 9.52
N LYS A 92 14.24 8.39 8.24
CA LYS A 92 13.52 9.61 7.83
C LYS A 92 12.08 9.61 8.31
N VAL A 93 11.37 8.49 8.18
CA VAL A 93 9.99 8.34 8.64
C VAL A 93 9.91 8.37 10.16
N THR A 94 10.81 7.67 10.86
CA THR A 94 10.85 7.65 12.33
C THR A 94 11.03 9.07 12.86
N SER A 95 11.97 9.84 12.33
CA SER A 95 12.16 11.24 12.73
C SER A 95 10.95 12.13 12.45
N LEU A 96 10.22 11.91 11.35
CA LEU A 96 8.98 12.62 11.06
C LEU A 96 7.87 12.32 12.09
N LEU A 97 7.86 11.09 12.62
CA LEU A 97 6.86 10.61 13.57
C LEU A 97 7.20 10.91 15.04
N GLU A 98 8.41 11.39 15.35
CA GLU A 98 8.83 11.69 16.73
C GLU A 98 7.89 12.66 17.44
N ALA A 99 7.40 13.69 16.73
CA ALA A 99 6.50 14.70 17.29
C ALA A 99 5.14 14.11 17.76
N SER A 100 4.73 12.97 17.19
CA SER A 100 3.49 12.25 17.51
C SER A 100 3.72 10.96 18.29
N SER A 101 4.89 10.77 18.91
CA SER A 101 5.23 9.57 19.69
C SER A 101 4.69 9.54 21.13
N LYS A 102 4.01 10.60 21.56
CA LYS A 102 3.53 10.75 22.94
C LYS A 102 2.28 9.90 23.20
N GLU A 103 2.12 9.44 24.44
CA GLU A 103 0.89 8.80 24.88
C GLU A 103 -0.34 9.69 24.62
N GLY A 104 -1.45 9.07 24.24
CA GLY A 104 -2.70 9.77 23.96
C GLY A 104 -2.82 10.35 22.54
N ILE A 105 -1.79 10.17 21.70
CA ILE A 105 -1.85 10.53 20.27
C ILE A 105 -2.16 9.28 19.43
N ILE A 106 -3.05 9.43 18.46
CA ILE A 106 -3.31 8.47 17.38
C ILE A 106 -2.74 9.05 16.08
N ARG A 107 -1.94 8.26 15.36
CA ARG A 107 -1.45 8.56 14.01
C ARG A 107 -2.42 7.96 13.01
N LEU A 108 -3.17 8.83 12.32
CA LEU A 108 -4.07 8.43 11.25
C LEU A 108 -3.36 8.62 9.90
N GLY A 109 -3.10 7.53 9.19
CA GLY A 109 -2.63 7.57 7.81
C GLY A 109 -3.82 7.67 6.84
N VAL A 110 -3.87 8.73 6.05
CA VAL A 110 -4.92 8.95 5.05
C VAL A 110 -4.29 8.88 3.66
N HIS A 111 -4.76 7.96 2.83
CA HIS A 111 -4.35 7.86 1.44
C HIS A 111 -5.40 8.49 0.53
N ILE A 112 -5.02 9.56 -0.16
CA ILE A 112 -5.85 10.22 -1.17
C ILE A 112 -5.34 9.82 -2.55
N ARG A 113 -6.10 8.98 -3.23
CA ARG A 113 -5.77 8.47 -4.56
C ARG A 113 -6.75 9.02 -5.59
N ARG A 114 -6.28 9.95 -6.43
CA ARG A 114 -7.13 10.59 -7.47
C ARG A 114 -6.63 10.43 -8.90
N GLY A 115 -5.34 10.12 -9.10
CA GLY A 115 -4.73 10.09 -10.43
C GLY A 115 -5.42 9.15 -11.43
N ASP A 116 -5.05 7.88 -11.41
CA ASP A 116 -5.69 6.82 -12.21
C ASP A 116 -7.15 6.56 -11.83
N TYR A 117 -7.55 6.96 -10.61
CA TYR A 117 -8.91 6.74 -10.10
C TYR A 117 -9.94 7.65 -10.76
N ALA A 118 -9.50 8.67 -11.51
CA ALA A 118 -10.40 9.45 -12.36
C ALA A 118 -11.01 8.63 -13.51
N THR A 119 -10.35 7.56 -13.94
CA THR A 119 -10.83 6.69 -15.03
C THR A 119 -11.03 5.24 -14.59
N TRP A 120 -10.35 4.79 -13.54
CA TRP A 120 -10.53 3.44 -13.00
C TRP A 120 -11.89 3.28 -12.31
N ASN A 121 -12.55 2.14 -12.58
CA ASN A 121 -13.87 1.79 -12.05
C ASN A 121 -14.91 2.92 -12.20
N ASP A 122 -14.93 3.55 -13.39
CA ASP A 122 -15.82 4.66 -13.76
C ASP A 122 -15.78 5.86 -12.78
N GLY A 123 -14.64 6.08 -12.12
CA GLY A 123 -14.46 7.19 -11.19
C GLY A 123 -15.13 6.98 -9.83
N ARG A 124 -15.67 5.78 -9.56
CA ARG A 124 -16.46 5.48 -8.34
C ARG A 124 -15.76 5.81 -7.02
N PHE A 125 -14.42 5.72 -7.00
CA PHE A 125 -13.60 5.93 -5.80
C PHE A 125 -12.83 7.26 -5.83
N LEU A 126 -13.20 8.18 -6.73
CA LEU A 126 -12.63 9.51 -6.80
C LEU A 126 -13.34 10.43 -5.80
N TYR A 127 -12.74 10.59 -4.61
CA TYR A 127 -13.31 11.41 -3.53
C TYR A 127 -12.71 12.81 -3.49
N ASP A 128 -13.58 13.82 -3.36
CA ASP A 128 -13.18 15.22 -3.21
C ASP A 128 -12.68 15.54 -1.78
N ASP A 129 -12.19 16.77 -1.58
CA ASP A 129 -11.61 17.17 -0.30
C ASP A 129 -12.65 17.27 0.82
N LYS A 130 -13.88 17.70 0.49
CA LYS A 130 -14.96 17.81 1.49
C LYS A 130 -15.38 16.44 1.98
N GLN A 131 -15.49 15.48 1.08
CA GLN A 131 -15.79 14.09 1.37
C GLN A 131 -14.73 13.45 2.27
N MET A 132 -13.45 13.60 1.93
CA MET A 132 -12.36 13.08 2.76
C MET A 132 -12.29 13.75 4.14
N ILE A 133 -12.46 15.08 4.21
CA ILE A 133 -12.55 15.81 5.49
C ILE A 133 -13.70 15.26 6.34
N ASN A 134 -14.87 14.98 5.75
CA ASN A 134 -15.99 14.43 6.49
C ASN A 134 -15.69 13.05 7.09
N ILE A 135 -15.02 12.17 6.35
CA ILE A 135 -14.61 10.85 6.86
C ILE A 135 -13.60 10.99 8.01
N ILE A 136 -12.60 11.87 7.89
CA ILE A 136 -11.62 12.12 8.96
C ILE A 136 -12.30 12.68 10.20
N ARG A 137 -13.29 13.58 10.06
CA ARG A 137 -14.09 14.07 11.20
C ARG A 137 -14.81 12.94 11.91
N GLN A 138 -15.44 12.03 11.18
CA GLN A 138 -16.10 10.88 11.79
C GLN A 138 -15.11 9.99 12.54
N PHE A 139 -13.91 9.77 12.00
CA PHE A 139 -12.85 9.04 12.71
C PHE A 139 -12.47 9.70 14.03
N ILE A 140 -12.26 11.02 14.03
CA ILE A 140 -11.92 11.76 15.26
C ILE A 140 -13.04 11.60 16.31
N LEU A 141 -14.31 11.60 15.89
CA LEU A 141 -15.45 11.40 16.80
C LEU A 141 -15.49 10.00 17.44
N LEU A 142 -14.92 8.97 16.79
CA LEU A 142 -14.76 7.64 17.38
C LEU A 142 -13.68 7.61 18.48
N HIS A 143 -12.82 8.62 18.55
CA HIS A 143 -11.71 8.69 19.50
C HIS A 143 -11.74 9.97 20.36
N PRO A 144 -12.83 10.25 21.11
CA PRO A 144 -13.05 11.54 21.78
C PRO A 144 -11.99 11.91 22.84
N ASN A 145 -11.27 10.92 23.37
CA ASN A 145 -10.27 11.10 24.42
C ASN A 145 -8.82 11.05 23.90
N LYS A 146 -8.63 11.05 22.58
CA LYS A 146 -7.30 10.97 21.94
C LYS A 146 -7.11 12.14 21.00
N ARG A 147 -5.88 12.65 20.93
CA ARG A 147 -5.49 13.61 19.90
C ARG A 147 -5.15 12.84 18.63
N VAL A 148 -5.74 13.21 17.50
CA VAL A 148 -5.45 12.58 16.21
C VAL A 148 -4.48 13.47 15.42
N VAL A 149 -3.33 12.92 15.02
CA VAL A 149 -2.42 13.52 14.04
C VAL A 149 -2.59 12.80 12.72
N ILE A 150 -2.88 13.56 11.67
CA ILE A 150 -3.32 13.08 10.37
C ILE A 150 -2.15 13.21 9.38
N TYR A 151 -1.69 12.09 8.84
CA TYR A 151 -0.65 12.03 7.79
C TYR A 151 -1.32 11.76 6.45
N ILE A 152 -1.33 12.75 5.55
CA ILE A 152 -2.05 12.66 4.27
C ILE A 152 -1.05 12.39 3.14
N CYS A 153 -1.02 11.16 2.64
CA CYS A 153 -0.26 10.76 1.45
C CYS A 153 -1.19 10.77 0.23
N GLY A 154 -0.75 11.37 -0.87
CA GLY A 154 -1.53 11.41 -2.09
C GLY A 154 -0.73 11.92 -3.28
N ASN A 155 -1.17 11.57 -4.49
CA ASN A 155 -0.48 11.90 -5.73
C ASN A 155 -1.11 13.08 -6.49
N ASP A 156 -2.15 13.71 -5.95
CA ASP A 156 -2.84 14.82 -6.60
C ASP A 156 -2.21 16.18 -6.21
N PRO A 157 -1.57 16.90 -7.15
CA PRO A 157 -1.05 18.23 -6.87
C PRO A 157 -2.14 19.27 -6.60
N LYS A 158 -3.41 18.98 -6.94
CA LYS A 158 -4.56 19.87 -6.73
C LYS A 158 -5.23 19.69 -5.37
N LEU A 159 -4.69 18.84 -4.50
CA LEU A 159 -5.21 18.65 -3.15
C LEU A 159 -5.29 19.98 -2.39
N ASN A 160 -6.48 20.34 -1.90
CA ASN A 160 -6.65 21.58 -1.15
C ASN A 160 -6.13 21.43 0.29
N LYS A 161 -4.80 21.46 0.46
CA LYS A 161 -4.13 21.31 1.76
C LYS A 161 -4.64 22.28 2.81
N GLN A 162 -4.96 23.50 2.40
CA GLN A 162 -5.47 24.55 3.28
C GLN A 162 -6.79 24.16 3.93
N ALA A 163 -7.71 23.54 3.18
CA ALA A 163 -9.01 23.11 3.72
C ALA A 163 -8.88 22.07 4.85
N TYR A 164 -7.90 21.15 4.79
CA TYR A 164 -7.65 20.20 5.88
C TYR A 164 -7.04 20.90 7.10
N SER A 165 -6.06 21.78 6.88
CA SER A 165 -5.46 22.56 7.97
C SER A 165 -6.48 23.43 8.68
N GLU A 166 -7.42 24.05 7.96
CA GLU A 166 -8.54 24.81 8.53
C GLU A 166 -9.53 23.90 9.27
N ALA A 167 -9.76 22.69 8.78
CA ALA A 167 -10.70 21.75 9.39
C ALA A 167 -10.18 21.11 10.69
N PHE A 168 -8.86 20.90 10.83
CA PHE A 168 -8.28 20.09 11.90
C PHE A 168 -7.17 20.78 12.72
N GLY A 169 -6.74 21.97 12.32
CA GLY A 169 -5.58 22.66 12.90
C GLY A 169 -4.27 22.29 12.20
N GLN A 170 -3.41 23.28 11.96
CA GLN A 170 -2.15 23.10 11.23
C GLN A 170 -1.19 22.13 11.94
N GLU A 171 -1.25 22.05 13.26
CA GLU A 171 -0.44 21.19 14.10
C GLU A 171 -0.90 19.72 14.12
N ASN A 172 -2.07 19.42 13.55
CA ASN A 172 -2.64 18.07 13.52
C ASN A 172 -2.64 17.47 12.11
N VAL A 173 -2.25 18.21 11.07
CA VAL A 173 -2.22 17.71 9.69
C VAL A 173 -0.82 17.82 9.12
N VAL A 174 -0.30 16.70 8.63
CA VAL A 174 1.01 16.60 8.02
C VAL A 174 0.85 16.12 6.58
N PHE A 175 1.40 16.90 5.66
CA PHE A 175 1.50 16.54 4.23
C PHE A 175 2.95 16.15 3.92
N PRO A 176 3.33 14.86 4.06
CA PRO A 176 4.66 14.41 3.68
C PRO A 176 4.93 14.74 2.21
N GLN A 177 6.08 15.33 1.92
CA GLN A 177 6.58 15.50 0.55
C GLN A 177 7.52 14.34 0.22
N GLY A 178 7.02 13.13 0.43
CA GLY A 178 7.77 11.89 0.28
C GLY A 178 7.79 11.37 -1.15
N ASN A 179 8.71 10.46 -1.42
CA ASN A 179 8.59 9.56 -2.57
C ASN A 179 7.68 8.36 -2.21
N PRO A 180 7.26 7.52 -3.18
CA PRO A 180 6.34 6.41 -2.89
C PRO A 180 6.82 5.40 -1.84
N GLY A 181 8.14 5.21 -1.70
CA GLY A 181 8.71 4.34 -0.65
C GLY A 181 8.59 4.96 0.74
N GLU A 182 8.84 6.27 0.84
CA GLU A 182 8.70 7.03 2.08
C GLU A 182 7.24 7.13 2.51
N ASP A 183 6.31 7.37 1.58
CA ASP A 183 4.88 7.40 1.86
C ASP A 183 4.36 6.03 2.32
N LEU A 184 4.79 4.94 1.67
CA LEU A 184 4.40 3.59 2.06
C LEU A 184 4.91 3.26 3.46
N CYS A 185 6.17 3.61 3.75
CA CYS A 185 6.77 3.45 5.07
C CYS A 185 6.01 4.26 6.11
N LEU A 186 5.75 5.55 5.86
CA LEU A 186 5.01 6.40 6.78
C LEU A 186 3.62 5.83 7.12
N LEU A 187 2.85 5.42 6.11
CA LEU A 187 1.55 4.80 6.32
C LEU A 187 1.69 3.49 7.14
N SER A 188 2.71 2.68 6.87
CA SER A 188 2.94 1.43 7.61
C SER A 188 3.26 1.61 9.10
N HIS A 189 3.64 2.84 9.51
CA HIS A 189 3.91 3.21 10.90
C HIS A 189 2.76 3.98 11.57
N CYS A 190 1.64 4.20 10.87
CA CYS A 190 0.43 4.77 11.45
C CYS A 190 -0.36 3.73 12.25
N ASP A 191 -1.20 4.20 13.17
CA ASP A 191 -2.03 3.35 14.05
C ASP A 191 -3.33 2.93 13.36
N TYR A 192 -3.84 3.76 12.45
CA TYR A 192 -5.01 3.50 11.62
C TYR A 192 -4.78 3.99 10.20
N LEU A 193 -5.41 3.33 9.24
CA LEU A 193 -5.37 3.70 7.83
C LEU A 193 -6.76 3.93 7.27
N ILE A 194 -6.91 4.98 6.46
CA ILE A 194 -8.15 5.28 5.72
C ILE A 194 -7.78 5.61 4.26
N GLY A 195 -8.54 5.08 3.32
CA GLY A 195 -8.44 5.47 1.92
C GLY A 195 -9.43 4.72 1.04
N PRO A 196 -9.48 5.01 -0.27
CA PRO A 196 -10.24 4.18 -1.20
C PRO A 196 -9.61 2.77 -1.30
N PRO A 197 -10.34 1.75 -1.82
CA PRO A 197 -9.80 0.43 -2.05
C PRO A 197 -8.51 0.51 -2.88
N SER A 198 -7.37 0.14 -2.31
CA SER A 198 -6.06 0.31 -2.93
C SER A 198 -5.07 -0.72 -2.42
N THR A 199 -4.31 -1.32 -3.34
CA THR A 199 -3.20 -2.23 -2.99
C THR A 199 -2.08 -1.50 -2.23
N PHE A 200 -1.94 -0.19 -2.41
CA PHE A 200 -0.93 0.60 -1.72
C PHE A 200 -1.17 0.66 -0.20
N THR A 201 -2.39 0.99 0.22
CA THR A 201 -2.78 0.99 1.65
C THR A 201 -2.90 -0.41 2.21
N LEU A 202 -3.30 -1.39 1.40
CA LEU A 202 -3.31 -2.80 1.81
C LEU A 202 -1.89 -3.26 2.19
N VAL A 203 -0.90 -2.98 1.34
CA VAL A 203 0.49 -3.31 1.63
C VAL A 203 1.00 -2.53 2.85
N ALA A 204 0.62 -1.26 3.04
CA ALA A 204 0.96 -0.52 4.26
C ALA A 204 0.42 -1.21 5.53
N SER A 205 -0.85 -1.64 5.51
CA SER A 205 -1.50 -2.39 6.60
C SER A 205 -0.77 -3.70 6.92
N MET A 206 -0.23 -4.38 5.90
CA MET A 206 0.47 -5.67 6.04
C MET A 206 1.65 -5.64 7.02
N TYR A 207 2.44 -4.55 7.04
CA TYR A 207 3.69 -4.50 7.80
C TYR A 207 3.50 -4.65 9.31
N ARG A 208 2.41 -4.08 9.86
CA ARG A 208 2.14 -4.06 11.31
C ARG A 208 0.76 -4.58 11.67
N ASN A 209 0.06 -5.20 10.71
CA ASN A 209 -1.34 -5.58 10.84
C ASN A 209 -2.22 -4.39 11.28
N THR A 210 -1.98 -3.22 10.66
CA THR A 210 -2.66 -1.96 11.01
C THR A 210 -4.11 -1.99 10.52
N PRO A 211 -5.10 -1.62 11.36
CA PRO A 211 -6.49 -1.54 10.94
C PRO A 211 -6.67 -0.56 9.78
N LEU A 212 -7.34 -1.02 8.73
CA LEU A 212 -7.55 -0.29 7.49
C LEU A 212 -9.04 -0.19 7.18
N TYR A 213 -9.53 1.04 7.00
CA TYR A 213 -10.84 1.29 6.43
C TYR A 213 -10.73 1.63 4.93
N TRP A 214 -11.26 0.73 4.10
CA TRP A 214 -11.51 1.01 2.69
C TRP A 214 -12.86 1.69 2.50
N ILE A 215 -12.82 2.94 2.03
CA ILE A 215 -14.01 3.71 1.70
C ILE A 215 -14.63 3.13 0.41
N LYS A 216 -15.57 2.18 0.57
CA LYS A 216 -16.31 1.57 -0.56
C LYS A 216 -17.56 2.37 -0.94
N ASP A 217 -18.09 3.11 0.03
CA ASP A 217 -19.22 4.03 -0.09
C ASP A 217 -18.94 5.25 0.79
N ILE A 218 -18.83 6.42 0.16
CA ILE A 218 -18.50 7.68 0.85
C ILE A 218 -19.65 8.22 1.70
N ASN A 219 -20.87 7.75 1.46
CA ASN A 219 -22.06 8.18 2.20
C ASN A 219 -22.34 7.29 3.41
N LYS A 220 -21.72 6.10 3.50
CA LYS A 220 -21.86 5.22 4.66
C LYS A 220 -21.14 5.85 5.86
N PRO A 221 -21.81 6.02 7.02
CA PRO A 221 -21.15 6.49 8.22
C PRO A 221 -20.01 5.56 8.66
N LEU A 222 -18.89 6.16 9.06
CA LEU A 222 -17.76 5.43 9.62
C LEU A 222 -18.08 4.97 11.05
N GLN A 223 -17.89 3.68 11.29
CA GLN A 223 -18.03 3.03 12.59
C GLN A 223 -16.77 2.20 12.87
N GLU A 224 -16.56 1.80 14.13
CA GLU A 224 -15.38 1.01 14.52
C GLU A 224 -15.30 -0.34 13.78
N ASP A 225 -16.44 -0.97 13.52
CA ASP A 225 -16.55 -2.24 12.81
C ASP A 225 -16.26 -2.16 11.29
N CYS A 226 -16.05 -0.95 10.76
CA CYS A 226 -15.70 -0.76 9.36
C CYS A 226 -14.20 -1.00 9.09
N PHE A 227 -13.38 -1.03 10.14
CA PHE A 227 -11.96 -1.34 10.01
C PHE A 227 -11.73 -2.84 9.88
N ASP A 228 -10.81 -3.20 9.00
CA ASP A 228 -10.45 -4.59 8.74
C ASP A 228 -8.92 -4.71 8.66
N TYR A 229 -8.44 -5.95 8.61
CA TYR A 229 -7.02 -6.27 8.67
C TYR A 229 -6.54 -6.89 7.36
N PHE A 230 -5.22 -6.82 7.13
CA PHE A 230 -4.59 -7.27 5.90
C PHE A 230 -5.03 -8.67 5.47
N ASP A 231 -5.02 -9.67 6.36
CA ASP A 231 -5.26 -11.06 6.00
C ASP A 231 -6.68 -11.29 5.44
N ASN A 232 -7.68 -10.59 5.96
CA ASN A 232 -9.05 -10.67 5.45
C ASN A 232 -9.23 -9.84 4.18
N LEU A 233 -8.75 -8.60 4.17
CA LEU A 233 -8.84 -7.72 3.01
C LEU A 233 -8.09 -8.28 1.79
N PHE A 234 -6.94 -8.93 2.01
CA PHE A 234 -6.13 -9.54 0.97
C PHE A 234 -6.87 -10.67 0.25
N ARG A 235 -7.70 -11.44 0.96
CA ARG A 235 -8.56 -12.47 0.36
C ARG A 235 -9.77 -11.90 -0.40
N ASN A 236 -10.13 -10.66 -0.11
CA ASN A 236 -11.34 -9.99 -0.60
C ASN A 236 -11.02 -8.69 -1.35
N ILE A 237 -9.94 -8.68 -2.13
CA ILE A 237 -9.54 -7.53 -2.96
C ILE A 237 -10.61 -7.28 -4.03
N ILE A 238 -10.96 -6.00 -4.21
CA ILE A 238 -11.91 -5.50 -5.21
C ILE A 238 -11.15 -5.09 -6.47
#